data_AF-A0A0B2X0K3-F1
#
_entry.id   AF-A0A0B2X0K3-F1
#
_cell.length_a   1.000
_cell.length_b   1.000
_cell.length_c   1.000
_cell.angle_alpha   90.00
_cell.angle_beta   90.00
_cell.angle_gamma   90.00
#
_symmetry.space_group_name_H-M   'P 1'
#
loop_
_entity.id
_entity.type
_entity.pdbx_description
1 polymer ?
#
loop_
_entity_poly.entity_id
_entity_poly.type
_entity_poly.pdbx_seq_one_letter_code
_entity_poly.pdbx_strand_id
1 'polypeptide(L)'
;MKSAVVVAIYAAVAAARPRASYPDKLEWMEPSAGLFRTPPALLCTLPERDSGTELFCRCFGNEAEKGENQIDGEEGRQEARQRPQGPWTSEQDCRAGHKNRPFLLPNPNEGPCDEETGFKKEACGTEAYCQQYREEKKPVPAIFDDYLDCRRGHEPEPESDDN
;
A
#
# COMPACT_ATOMS: atom_id res chain seq x y z
N MET A 1 14.06 -61.47 -11.80
CA MET A 1 14.73 -60.15 -11.69
C MET A 1 13.64 -59.10 -11.53
N LYS A 2 13.40 -58.60 -10.32
CA LYS A 2 12.40 -57.56 -10.04
C LYS A 2 13.13 -56.41 -9.36
N SER A 3 13.39 -55.34 -10.12
CA SER A 3 14.03 -54.12 -9.61
C SER A 3 12.96 -53.22 -9.00
N ALA A 4 13.07 -52.94 -7.70
CA ALA A 4 12.25 -51.95 -7.03
C ALA A 4 12.89 -50.57 -7.22
N VAL A 5 12.16 -49.66 -7.87
CA VAL A 5 12.54 -48.25 -8.02
C VAL A 5 12.04 -47.52 -6.77
N VAL A 6 12.98 -47.03 -5.96
CA VAL A 6 12.69 -46.19 -4.79
C VAL A 6 12.71 -44.74 -5.26
N VAL A 7 11.53 -44.12 -5.35
CA VAL A 7 11.38 -42.69 -5.62
C VAL A 7 11.49 -41.96 -4.29
N ALA A 8 12.62 -41.28 -4.06
CA ALA A 8 12.80 -40.40 -2.92
C ALA A 8 12.16 -39.04 -3.22
N ILE A 9 11.05 -38.73 -2.55
CA ILE A 9 10.41 -37.43 -2.59
C ILE A 9 11.14 -36.52 -1.59
N TYR A 10 11.96 -35.61 -2.10
CA TYR A 10 12.53 -34.54 -1.29
C TYR A 10 11.47 -33.46 -1.09
N ALA A 11 10.88 -33.40 0.10
CA ALA A 11 10.06 -32.27 0.52
C ALA A 11 10.98 -31.08 0.80
N ALA A 12 10.99 -30.10 -0.10
CA ALA A 12 11.65 -28.82 0.15
C ALA A 12 10.87 -28.07 1.23
N VAL A 13 11.40 -28.07 2.46
CA VAL A 13 10.89 -27.23 3.54
C VAL A 13 11.29 -25.79 3.20
N ALA A 14 10.38 -25.03 2.62
CA ALA A 14 10.53 -23.58 2.51
C ALA A 14 10.57 -23.02 3.94
N ALA A 15 11.77 -22.71 4.44
CA ALA A 15 11.94 -22.05 5.71
C ALA A 15 11.27 -20.66 5.62
N ALA A 16 10.06 -20.55 6.16
CA ALA A 16 9.38 -19.27 6.31
C ALA A 16 10.30 -18.37 7.14
N ARG A 17 10.88 -17.34 6.51
CA ARG A 17 11.63 -16.32 7.24
C ARG A 17 10.69 -15.74 8.29
N PRO A 18 11.13 -15.62 9.56
CA PRO A 18 10.30 -15.01 10.59
C PRO A 18 9.91 -13.61 10.11
N ARG A 19 8.60 -13.34 10.12
CA ARG A 19 8.04 -12.02 9.83
C ARG A 19 8.75 -11.04 10.76
N ALA A 20 9.34 -9.99 10.22
CA ALA A 20 9.99 -8.98 11.05
C ALA A 20 8.94 -8.44 12.03
N SER A 21 9.15 -8.69 13.32
CA SER A 21 8.37 -8.05 14.37
C SER A 21 9.03 -6.70 14.58
N TYR A 22 8.39 -5.65 14.06
CA TYR A 22 8.81 -4.28 14.28
C TYR A 22 8.33 -3.90 15.69
N PRO A 23 9.26 -3.70 16.66
CA PRO A 23 8.88 -3.44 18.05
C PRO A 23 8.04 -2.17 18.18
N ASP A 24 8.26 -1.21 17.27
CA ASP A 24 7.44 -0.01 17.11
C ASP A 24 7.05 0.13 15.64
N LYS A 25 5.75 0.20 15.37
CA LYS A 25 5.24 0.53 14.04
C LYS A 25 5.56 1.98 13.70
N LEU A 26 6.02 2.22 12.47
CA LEU A 26 6.29 3.56 11.95
C LEU A 26 4.99 4.36 11.77
N GLU A 27 5.08 5.68 11.92
CA GLU A 27 3.95 6.58 11.67
C GLU A 27 3.54 6.56 10.19
N TRP A 28 2.24 6.67 9.92
CA TRP A 28 1.76 6.82 8.57
C TRP A 28 2.01 8.23 8.04
N MET A 29 2.56 8.34 6.83
CA MET A 29 2.82 9.61 6.15
C MET A 29 1.83 9.84 5.01
N GLU A 30 1.21 11.01 5.01
CA GLU A 30 0.38 11.46 3.89
C GLU A 30 1.26 11.97 2.74
N PRO A 31 0.88 11.71 1.48
CA PRO A 31 1.59 12.26 0.33
C PRO A 31 1.55 13.79 0.33
N SER A 32 2.64 14.40 -0.15
CA SER A 32 2.64 15.85 -0.38
C SER A 32 1.60 16.24 -1.44
N ALA A 33 0.83 17.31 -1.19
CA ALA A 33 -0.33 17.72 -2.01
C ALA A 33 -0.05 17.96 -3.50
N GLY A 34 1.23 18.12 -3.90
CA GLY A 34 1.65 18.27 -5.29
C GLY A 34 1.83 16.97 -6.07
N LEU A 35 1.83 15.81 -5.41
CA LEU A 35 2.23 14.55 -6.03
C LEU A 35 1.12 13.81 -6.78
N PHE A 36 -0.13 14.25 -6.68
CA PHE A 36 -1.25 13.62 -7.40
C PHE A 36 -1.18 13.76 -8.92
N ARG A 37 -0.30 14.64 -9.43
CA ARG A 37 0.00 14.77 -10.87
C ARG A 37 1.26 14.01 -11.30
N THR A 38 1.97 13.43 -10.36
CA THR A 38 3.21 12.71 -10.62
C THR A 38 2.88 11.32 -11.16
N PRO A 39 3.47 10.90 -12.30
CA PRO A 39 3.31 9.55 -12.81
C PRO A 39 3.60 8.49 -11.73
N PRO A 40 2.80 7.42 -11.61
CA PRO A 40 3.01 6.38 -10.60
C PRO A 40 4.43 5.80 -10.57
N ALA A 41 5.06 5.67 -11.75
CA ALA A 41 6.42 5.17 -11.87
C ALA A 41 7.47 6.08 -11.17
N LEU A 42 7.23 7.39 -11.09
CA LEU A 42 8.12 8.33 -10.41
C LEU A 42 7.85 8.39 -8.90
N LEU A 43 6.62 8.12 -8.46
CA LEU A 43 6.28 8.07 -7.02
C LEU A 43 7.11 7.01 -6.28
N CYS A 44 7.46 5.90 -6.94
CA CYS A 44 8.31 4.86 -6.37
C CYS A 44 9.79 5.22 -6.20
N THR A 45 10.22 6.34 -6.77
CA THR A 45 11.60 6.83 -6.63
C THR A 45 11.74 7.88 -5.55
N LEU A 46 10.61 8.34 -4.99
CA LEU A 46 10.58 9.35 -3.95
C LEU A 46 10.71 8.72 -2.56
N PRO A 47 11.37 9.40 -1.62
CA PRO A 47 11.31 9.04 -0.20
C PRO A 47 9.86 8.96 0.29
N GLU A 48 9.61 8.09 1.28
CA GLU A 48 8.29 7.91 1.88
C GLU A 48 7.68 9.24 2.37
N ARG A 49 8.51 10.11 2.96
CA ARG A 49 8.09 11.45 3.41
C ARG A 49 7.42 12.27 2.32
N ASP A 50 7.84 12.08 1.07
CA ASP A 50 7.32 12.84 -0.05
C ASP A 50 6.12 12.10 -0.65
N SER A 51 6.28 10.81 -1.01
CA SER A 51 5.28 9.99 -1.69
C SER A 51 4.12 9.53 -0.80
N GLY A 52 4.26 9.57 0.52
CA GLY A 52 3.32 9.00 1.46
C GLY A 52 3.44 7.47 1.56
N THR A 53 3.10 6.92 2.73
CA THR A 53 3.25 5.50 3.06
C THR A 53 2.49 4.58 2.11
N GLU A 54 1.28 4.99 1.66
CA GLU A 54 0.46 4.23 0.72
C GLU A 54 1.21 3.92 -0.58
N LEU A 55 1.63 4.98 -1.27
CA LEU A 55 2.28 4.88 -2.57
C LEU A 55 3.66 4.26 -2.42
N PHE A 56 4.38 4.59 -1.34
CA PHE A 56 5.66 3.99 -0.99
C PHE A 56 5.55 2.48 -0.84
N CYS A 57 4.59 1.98 -0.06
CA CYS A 57 4.42 0.54 0.17
C CYS A 57 3.97 -0.20 -1.10
N ARG A 58 3.14 0.41 -1.94
CA ARG A 58 2.69 -0.20 -3.21
C ARG A 58 3.84 -0.51 -4.17
N CYS A 59 4.94 0.24 -4.07
CA CYS A 59 6.13 -0.01 -4.86
C CYS A 59 6.82 -1.35 -4.56
N PHE A 60 6.51 -1.99 -3.43
CA PHE A 60 7.00 -3.32 -3.07
C PHE A 60 6.08 -4.47 -3.57
N GLY A 61 4.86 -4.18 -4.03
CA GLY A 61 3.90 -5.18 -4.51
C GLY A 61 4.06 -5.55 -5.99
N ASN A 62 4.58 -4.62 -6.80
CA ASN A 62 4.65 -4.75 -8.27
C ASN A 62 5.76 -5.68 -8.79
N GLU A 63 6.48 -6.40 -7.92
CA GLU A 63 7.52 -7.35 -8.36
C GLU A 63 6.98 -8.71 -8.81
N ALA A 64 5.72 -9.03 -8.52
CA ALA A 64 5.09 -10.26 -9.02
C ALA A 64 4.89 -10.26 -10.55
N GLU A 65 4.92 -9.10 -11.21
CA GLU A 65 4.78 -9.01 -12.69
C GLU A 65 6.11 -8.82 -13.45
N LYS A 66 7.26 -8.77 -12.77
CA LYS A 66 8.57 -8.52 -13.42
C LYS A 66 9.55 -9.69 -13.42
N GLY A 67 9.10 -10.88 -13.07
CA GLY A 67 9.87 -12.10 -13.27
C GLY A 67 9.53 -12.78 -14.59
N GLU A 68 10.07 -12.33 -15.73
CA GLU A 68 10.54 -13.22 -16.82
C GLU A 68 11.08 -12.53 -18.08
N ASN A 69 11.06 -11.20 -18.21
CA ASN A 69 11.90 -10.57 -19.25
C ASN A 69 13.32 -10.41 -18.72
N GLN A 70 14.05 -11.51 -18.84
CA GLN A 70 15.49 -11.61 -18.77
C GLN A 70 16.11 -10.59 -19.75
N ILE A 71 16.40 -9.39 -19.25
CA ILE A 71 17.23 -8.42 -19.97
C ILE A 71 18.68 -8.81 -19.70
N ASP A 72 19.24 -9.59 -20.60
CA ASP A 72 20.66 -9.93 -20.64
C ASP A 72 21.48 -8.67 -21.00
N GLY A 73 21.69 -7.77 -20.05
CA GLY A 73 22.51 -6.58 -20.25
C GLY A 73 22.61 -5.70 -19.01
N GLU A 74 23.82 -5.22 -18.69
CA GLU A 74 24.09 -4.33 -17.55
C GLU A 74 23.28 -3.01 -17.58
N GLU A 75 22.87 -2.54 -18.76
CA GLU A 75 22.04 -1.33 -18.91
C GLU A 75 20.57 -1.54 -18.49
N GLY A 76 20.01 -2.75 -18.64
CA GLY A 76 18.66 -3.07 -18.15
C GLY A 76 18.56 -3.12 -16.61
N ARG A 77 19.71 -3.25 -15.93
CA ARG A 77 19.83 -3.23 -14.47
C ARG A 77 19.80 -1.81 -13.88
N GLN A 78 20.19 -0.79 -14.64
CA GLN A 78 20.18 0.59 -14.15
C GLN A 78 18.77 1.22 -14.22
N GLU A 79 17.92 0.75 -15.14
CA GLU A 79 16.52 1.17 -15.21
C GLU A 79 15.55 0.37 -14.31
N ALA A 80 16.04 -0.64 -13.59
CA ALA A 80 15.44 -1.11 -12.33
C ALA A 80 15.63 -0.04 -11.22
N ARG A 81 15.22 1.19 -11.55
CA ARG A 81 15.35 2.46 -10.84
C ARG A 81 14.91 2.27 -9.39
N GLN A 82 15.93 2.12 -8.55
CA GLN A 82 15.98 2.36 -7.11
C GLN A 82 14.64 2.16 -6.42
N ARG A 83 14.38 0.91 -6.02
CA ARG A 83 13.40 0.62 -4.98
C ARG A 83 13.51 1.67 -3.87
N PRO A 84 12.37 2.08 -3.27
CA PRO A 84 12.44 2.85 -2.05
C PRO A 84 13.32 2.09 -1.05
N GLN A 85 14.31 2.76 -0.46
CA GLN A 85 15.18 2.11 0.52
C GLN A 85 14.36 1.77 1.76
N GLY A 86 14.37 0.50 2.17
CA GLY A 86 13.66 0.05 3.37
C GLY A 86 13.87 -1.43 3.64
N PRO A 87 13.58 -1.90 4.86
CA PRO A 87 13.71 -3.32 5.24
C PRO A 87 12.60 -4.21 4.65
N TRP A 88 11.74 -3.67 3.78
CA TRP A 88 10.50 -4.30 3.34
C TRP A 88 10.72 -5.26 2.17
N THR A 89 10.05 -6.40 2.24
CA THR A 89 10.14 -7.46 1.22
C THR A 89 8.92 -7.56 0.32
N SER A 90 7.80 -6.94 0.73
CA SER A 90 6.55 -6.88 -0.02
C SER A 90 5.74 -5.67 0.43
N GLU A 91 4.70 -5.32 -0.34
CA GLU A 91 3.75 -4.28 0.05
C GLU A 91 3.08 -4.59 1.39
N GLN A 92 2.64 -5.83 1.59
CA GLN A 92 1.99 -6.25 2.84
C GLN A 92 2.94 -6.13 4.04
N ASP A 93 4.21 -6.49 3.85
CA ASP A 93 5.25 -6.35 4.88
C ASP A 93 5.50 -4.89 5.22
N CYS A 94 5.59 -4.02 4.20
CA CYS A 94 5.68 -2.57 4.38
C CYS A 94 4.50 -2.02 5.18
N ARG A 95 3.26 -2.29 4.76
CA ARG A 95 2.06 -1.82 5.47
C ARG A 95 1.99 -2.35 6.90
N ALA A 96 2.39 -3.60 7.14
CA ALA A 96 2.38 -4.20 8.47
C ALA A 96 3.36 -3.52 9.44
N GLY A 97 4.46 -2.97 8.93
CA GLY A 97 5.42 -2.19 9.69
C GLY A 97 4.97 -0.76 10.02
N HIS A 98 3.85 -0.30 9.46
CA HIS A 98 3.28 1.02 9.73
C HIS A 98 2.04 0.94 10.62
N LYS A 99 1.77 2.05 11.31
CA LYS A 99 0.49 2.33 11.95
C LYS A 99 -0.56 2.60 10.89
N ASN A 100 -1.82 2.37 11.24
CA ASN A 100 -2.92 2.72 10.35
C ASN A 100 -3.14 4.24 10.39
N ARG A 101 -3.79 4.77 9.36
CA ARG A 101 -4.20 6.18 9.30
C ARG A 101 -5.30 6.46 10.32
N PRO A 102 -5.35 7.64 10.95
CA PRO A 102 -6.47 7.98 11.83
C PRO A 102 -7.79 7.92 11.08
N PHE A 103 -8.81 7.37 11.74
CA PHE A 103 -10.19 7.45 11.27
C PHE A 103 -10.72 8.87 11.51
N LEU A 104 -11.18 9.53 10.44
CA LEU A 104 -11.76 10.87 10.53
C LEU A 104 -13.29 10.78 10.51
N LEU A 105 -13.93 11.48 11.42
CA LEU A 105 -15.37 11.77 11.33
C LEU A 105 -15.60 12.91 10.32
N PRO A 106 -16.79 12.98 9.68
CA PRO A 106 -17.13 14.09 8.80
C PRO A 106 -17.01 15.44 9.53
N ASN A 107 -16.35 16.42 8.91
CA ASN A 107 -16.20 17.76 9.46
C ASN A 107 -16.76 18.82 8.50
N PRO A 108 -17.95 19.38 8.77
CA PRO A 108 -18.57 20.36 7.86
C PRO A 108 -17.79 21.68 7.76
N ASN A 109 -16.85 21.95 8.66
CA ASN A 109 -16.01 23.15 8.59
C ASN A 109 -14.95 23.06 7.48
N GLU A 110 -14.64 21.85 6.99
CA GLU A 110 -13.70 21.61 5.88
C GLU A 110 -14.38 21.74 4.50
N GLY A 111 -15.69 21.99 4.49
CA GLY A 111 -16.50 22.15 3.28
C GLY A 111 -17.56 21.06 3.12
N PRO A 112 -18.34 21.10 2.03
CA PRO A 112 -19.33 20.07 1.76
C PRO A 112 -18.66 18.74 1.37
N CYS A 113 -19.33 17.63 1.66
CA CYS A 113 -18.96 16.31 1.17
C CYS A 113 -19.74 15.99 -0.11
N ASP A 114 -19.17 16.33 -1.26
CA ASP A 114 -19.84 16.18 -2.55
C ASP A 114 -18.86 15.96 -3.71
N GLU A 115 -19.42 15.81 -4.90
CA GLU A 115 -18.68 15.60 -6.13
C GLU A 115 -17.89 16.84 -6.57
N GLU A 116 -18.39 18.05 -6.27
CA GLU A 116 -17.72 19.31 -6.61
C GLU A 116 -16.40 19.47 -5.85
N THR A 117 -16.36 19.01 -4.60
CA THR A 117 -15.17 19.00 -3.76
C THR A 117 -14.29 17.77 -3.97
N GLY A 118 -14.78 16.77 -4.70
CA GLY A 118 -14.09 15.49 -4.93
C GLY A 118 -14.09 14.59 -3.71
N PHE A 119 -15.10 14.69 -2.84
CA PHE A 119 -15.26 13.86 -1.64
C PHE A 119 -14.00 13.82 -0.76
N LYS A 120 -13.44 14.99 -0.42
CA LYS A 120 -12.23 15.08 0.41
C LYS A 120 -12.43 14.40 1.76
N LYS A 121 -11.44 13.62 2.20
CA LYS A 121 -11.50 12.83 3.45
C LYS A 121 -11.78 13.72 4.66
N GLU A 122 -11.21 14.91 4.70
CA GLU A 122 -11.33 15.85 5.82
C GLU A 122 -12.77 16.38 5.96
N ALA A 123 -13.48 16.59 4.84
CA ALA A 123 -14.88 17.01 4.84
C ALA A 123 -15.84 15.83 5.04
N CYS A 124 -15.61 14.74 4.31
CA CYS A 124 -16.48 13.57 4.27
C CYS A 124 -16.31 12.59 5.44
N GLY A 125 -15.15 12.61 6.12
CA GLY A 125 -14.74 11.53 7.00
C GLY A 125 -14.28 10.28 6.23
N THR A 126 -13.68 9.34 6.96
CA THR A 126 -13.05 8.13 6.41
C THR A 126 -14.06 7.19 5.76
N GLU A 127 -15.23 6.97 6.35
CA GLU A 127 -16.21 6.01 5.81
C GLU A 127 -16.77 6.48 4.47
N ALA A 128 -17.29 7.71 4.40
CA ALA A 128 -17.86 8.25 3.16
C ALA A 128 -16.80 8.42 2.06
N TYR A 129 -15.56 8.79 2.44
CA TYR A 129 -14.42 8.80 1.52
C TYR A 129 -14.12 7.41 0.94
N CYS A 130 -14.02 6.38 1.79
CA CYS A 130 -13.76 5.01 1.31
C CYS A 130 -14.93 4.47 0.47
N GLN A 131 -16.17 4.83 0.82
CA GLN A 131 -17.37 4.42 0.10
C GLN A 131 -17.36 4.83 -1.37
N GLN A 132 -16.70 5.95 -1.72
CA GLN A 132 -16.61 6.41 -3.11
C GLN A 132 -15.96 5.39 -4.04
N TYR A 133 -15.01 4.58 -3.54
CA TYR A 133 -14.39 3.51 -4.31
C TYR A 133 -15.38 2.42 -4.77
N ARG A 134 -16.55 2.29 -4.12
CA ARG A 134 -17.62 1.38 -4.58
C ARG A 134 -18.51 2.01 -5.65
N GLU A 135 -18.64 3.33 -5.63
CA GLU A 135 -19.59 4.08 -6.45
C GLU A 135 -19.00 4.51 -7.80
N GLU A 136 -17.80 4.04 -8.14
CA GLU A 136 -16.99 4.46 -9.30
C GLU A 136 -16.65 5.97 -9.31
N LYS A 137 -16.99 6.68 -8.23
CA LYS A 137 -16.59 8.06 -7.97
C LYS A 137 -15.19 8.02 -7.38
N LYS A 138 -14.20 8.62 -8.05
CA LYS A 138 -12.82 8.63 -7.54
C LYS A 138 -12.69 9.74 -6.49
N PRO A 139 -12.56 9.41 -5.18
CA PRO A 139 -12.35 10.44 -4.17
C PRO A 139 -11.01 11.12 -4.40
N VAL A 140 -10.82 12.32 -3.87
CA VAL A 140 -9.56 13.05 -3.98
C VAL A 140 -8.84 13.02 -2.62
N PRO A 141 -7.64 12.40 -2.54
CA PRO A 141 -6.91 11.74 -3.63
C PRO A 141 -7.26 10.24 -3.79
N ALA A 142 -7.41 9.75 -5.03
CA ALA A 142 -7.73 8.34 -5.27
C ALA A 142 -6.48 7.45 -5.17
N ILE A 143 -6.03 7.15 -3.95
CA ILE A 143 -4.76 6.43 -3.68
C ILE A 143 -4.91 4.92 -3.47
N PHE A 144 -6.07 4.45 -3.01
CA PHE A 144 -6.38 3.03 -2.84
C PHE A 144 -6.96 2.40 -4.11
N ASP A 145 -6.96 1.07 -4.17
CA ASP A 145 -7.54 0.34 -5.30
C ASP A 145 -9.06 0.13 -5.15
N ASP A 146 -9.52 -0.10 -3.92
CA ASP A 146 -10.93 -0.35 -3.62
C ASP A 146 -11.32 0.06 -2.19
N TYR A 147 -12.60 -0.11 -1.85
CA TYR A 147 -13.15 0.20 -0.51
C TYR A 147 -12.48 -0.60 0.61
N LEU A 148 -12.24 -1.90 0.42
CA LEU A 148 -11.68 -2.76 1.46
C LEU A 148 -10.21 -2.45 1.70
N ASP A 149 -9.48 -2.12 0.64
CA ASP A 149 -8.13 -1.59 0.71
C ASP A 149 -8.09 -0.26 1.48
N CYS A 150 -8.98 0.69 1.11
CA CYS A 150 -9.13 1.95 1.83
C CYS A 150 -9.42 1.76 3.32
N ARG A 151 -10.38 0.91 3.71
CA ARG A 151 -10.72 0.69 5.12
C ARG A 151 -9.59 0.01 5.89
N ARG A 152 -8.89 -0.96 5.28
CA ARG A 152 -7.73 -1.63 5.93
C ARG A 152 -6.57 -0.68 6.22
N GLY A 153 -6.41 0.36 5.43
CA GLY A 153 -5.40 1.41 5.65
C GLY A 153 -5.72 2.38 6.78
N HIS A 154 -6.93 2.34 7.35
CA HIS A 154 -7.36 3.23 8.42
C HIS A 154 -7.56 2.47 9.74
N GLU A 155 -7.52 3.23 10.83
CA GLU A 155 -7.94 2.81 12.14
C GLU A 155 -9.44 2.43 12.11
N PRO A 156 -9.89 1.58 13.06
CA PRO A 156 -11.30 1.36 13.25
C PRO A 156 -12.00 2.69 13.56
N GLU A 157 -13.29 2.76 13.24
CA GLU A 157 -14.12 3.88 13.67
C GLU A 157 -14.09 3.94 15.21
N PRO A 158 -13.85 5.12 15.82
CA PRO A 158 -13.91 5.25 17.26
C PRO A 158 -15.33 4.89 17.70
N GLU A 159 -15.46 4.02 18.71
CA GLU A 159 -16.76 3.78 19.33
C GLU A 159 -17.28 5.12 19.83
N SER A 160 -18.52 5.47 19.46
CA SER A 160 -19.17 6.63 20.05
C SER A 160 -19.27 6.35 21.55
N ASP A 161 -18.58 7.15 22.37
CA ASP A 161 -18.82 7.18 23.81
C ASP A 161 -20.29 7.61 24.01
N ASP A 162 -21.21 6.64 24.02
CA ASP A 162 -22.62 6.85 24.35
C ASP A 162 -22.68 7.38 25.79
N ASN A 163 -22.85 8.70 25.92
CA ASN A 163 -23.02 9.42 27.17
C ASN A 163 -24.31 10.24 27.12
#